data_AF-A0A5K1B8F0-F1
#
_entry.id   AF-A0A5K1B8F0-F1
#
_cell.length_a   1.000
_cell.length_b   1.000
_cell.length_c   1.000
_cell.angle_alpha   90.00
_cell.angle_beta   90.00
_cell.angle_gamma   90.00
#
_symmetry.space_group_name_H-M   'P 1'
#
loop_
_entity.id
_entity.type
_entity.pdbx_description
1 polymer ?
#
loop_
_entity_poly.entity_id
_entity_poly.type
_entity_poly.pdbx_seq_one_letter_code
_entity_poly.pdbx_strand_id
1 'polypeptide(L)' 'FTFNVIVKQILSLKPDEPQTAMILEDFLTFMRGLVSFPLYIPGTPYAKAVK' A
#
# COMPACT_ATOMS: atom_id res chain seq x y z
N PHE A 1 7.00 -8.42 8.69
CA PHE A 1 6.25 -9.29 9.61
C PHE A 1 4.80 -8.82 9.78
N THR A 2 4.54 -7.57 10.20
CA THR A 2 3.18 -7.01 10.37
C THR A 2 2.33 -7.02 9.10
N PHE A 3 2.92 -6.74 7.95
CA PHE A 3 2.21 -6.77 6.67
C PHE A 3 1.58 -8.15 6.35
N ASN A 4 2.30 -9.25 6.58
CA ASN A 4 1.77 -10.60 6.34
C ASN A 4 0.58 -10.93 7.25
N VAL A 5 0.52 -10.33 8.44
CA VAL A 5 -0.64 -10.46 9.34
C VAL A 5 -1.82 -9.67 8.79
N ILE A 6 -1.60 -8.43 8.33
CA ILE A 6 -2.64 -7.58 7.69
C ILE A 6 -3.21 -8.27 6.45
N VAL A 7 -2.35 -8.77 5.56
CA VAL A 7 -2.78 -9.47 4.34
C VAL A 7 -3.59 -10.72 4.65
N LYS A 8 -3.16 -11.53 5.62
CA LYS A 8 -3.87 -12.76 5.99
C LYS A 8 -5.16 -12.49 6.76
N GLN A 9 -5.18 -11.53 7.69
CA GLN A 9 -6.32 -11.30 8.58
C GLN A 9 -7.34 -10.28 8.05
N ILE A 10 -6.88 -9.23 7.37
CA ILE A 10 -7.76 -8.15 6.87
C ILE A 10 -8.18 -8.42 5.42
N LEU A 11 -7.25 -8.88 4.59
CA LEU A 11 -7.51 -9.08 3.16
C LEU A 11 -7.83 -10.53 2.79
N SER A 12 -7.65 -11.49 3.71
CA SER A 12 -7.82 -12.94 3.49
C SER A 12 -6.99 -13.51 2.32
N LEU A 13 -5.90 -12.85 1.95
CA LEU A 13 -5.06 -13.25 0.81
C LEU A 13 -3.93 -14.18 1.26
N LYS A 14 -3.55 -15.11 0.37
CA LYS A 14 -2.40 -15.99 0.61
C LYS A 14 -1.09 -15.28 0.22
N PRO A 15 -0.03 -15.37 1.03
CA PRO A 15 1.24 -14.69 0.78
C PRO A 15 1.90 -15.02 -0.57
N ASP A 16 1.63 -16.21 -1.10
CA ASP A 16 2.35 -16.77 -2.24
C ASP A 16 1.65 -16.52 -3.59
N GLU A 17 0.56 -15.75 -3.59
CA GLU A 17 -0.16 -15.40 -4.82
C GLU A 17 0.42 -14.13 -5.45
N PRO A 18 0.59 -14.09 -6.79
CA PRO A 18 1.13 -12.91 -7.48
C PRO A 18 0.28 -11.64 -7.27
N GLN A 19 -1.03 -11.80 -7.01
CA GLN A 19 -1.93 -10.68 -6.66
C GLN A 19 -1.58 -10.05 -5.31
N THR A 20 -1.05 -10.82 -4.36
CA THR A 20 -0.63 -10.33 -3.04
C THR A 20 0.56 -9.38 -3.14
N ALA A 21 1.46 -9.59 -4.11
CA ALA A 21 2.59 -8.69 -4.35
C ALA A 21 2.15 -7.31 -4.84
N MET A 22 1.15 -7.26 -5.73
CA MET A 22 0.57 -5.99 -6.19
C MET A 22 -0.12 -5.24 -5.04
N ILE A 23 -0.89 -5.96 -4.22
CA ILE A 23 -1.60 -5.39 -3.08
C ILE A 23 -0.62 -4.89 -2.01
N LEU A 24 0.54 -5.54 -1.85
CA LEU A 24 1.63 -5.04 -1.02
C LEU A 24 2.18 -3.72 -1.56
N GLU A 25 2.41 -3.63 -2.87
CA GLU A 25 2.92 -2.42 -3.49
C GLU A 25 1.94 -1.25 -3.34
N ASP A 26 0.64 -1.49 -3.54
CA ASP A 26 -0.41 -0.50 -3.35
C ASP A 26 -0.50 -0.05 -1.89
N PHE A 27 -0.44 -1.00 -0.94
CA PHE A 27 -0.45 -0.69 0.48
C PHE A 27 0.76 0.15 0.90
N LEU A 28 1.97 -0.19 0.42
CA LEU A 28 3.17 0.59 0.71
C LEU A 28 3.10 1.99 0.09
N THR A 29 2.53 2.11 -1.12
CA THR A 29 2.32 3.39 -1.79
C THR A 29 1.34 4.27 -1.01
N PHE A 30 0.24 3.68 -0.53
CA PHE A 30 -0.71 4.35 0.34
C PHE A 30 -0.07 4.83 1.64
N MET A 31 0.65 3.95 2.36
CA MET A 31 1.31 4.30 3.61
C MET A 31 2.36 5.41 3.44
N ARG A 32 3.08 5.42 2.31
CA ARG A 32 4.03 6.51 1.98
C ARG A 32 3.32 7.85 1.76
N GLY A 33 2.14 7.85 1.13
CA GLY A 33 1.36 9.08 0.99
C GLY A 33 0.71 9.54 2.28
N LEU A 34 0.23 8.60 3.11
CA LEU A 34 -0.40 8.88 4.41
C LEU A 34 0.53 9.64 5.37
N VAL A 35 1.83 9.30 5.39
CA VAL A 35 2.83 9.97 6.22
C VAL A 35 3.48 11.20 5.54
N SER A 36 3.14 11.48 4.29
CA SER A 36 3.74 12.57 3.53
C SER A 36 3.00 13.90 3.72
N PHE A 37 3.64 14.99 3.33
CA PHE A 37 3.01 16.30 3.36
C PHE A 37 1.83 16.36 2.37
N PRO A 38 0.63 16.83 2.77
CA PRO A 38 -0.60 16.69 2.01
C PRO A 38 -0.69 17.71 0.86
N LEU A 39 0.15 17.54 -0.17
CA LEU A 39 0.14 18.31 -1.41
C LEU A 39 -0.09 17.42 -2.62
N TYR A 40 -1.15 17.70 -3.37
CA TYR A 40 -1.49 16.97 -4.59
C TYR A 40 -0.72 17.52 -5.79
N ILE A 41 0.59 17.27 -5.81
CA ILE A 41 1.47 17.59 -6.94
C ILE A 41 1.87 16.28 -7.63
N PRO A 42 1.71 16.14 -8.96
CA PRO A 42 2.09 14.94 -9.68
C PRO A 42 3.52 14.48 -9.35
N GLY A 43 3.68 13.18 -9.04
CA GLY A 43 4.97 12.59 -8.69
C GLY A 43 5.28 12.56 -7.19
N THR A 44 4.57 13.33 -6.36
CA THR A 44 4.73 13.28 -4.89
C THR A 44 4.14 11.99 -4.29
N PRO A 45 4.62 11.57 -3.09
CA PRO A 45 4.06 10.42 -2.39
C PRO A 45 2.57 10.59 -2.08
N TYR A 46 2.12 11.80 -1.72
CA TYR A 46 0.71 12.09 -1.49
C TYR A 46 -0.09 11.85 -2.77
N ALA A 47 0.28 12.47 -3.89
CA ALA A 47 -0.43 12.29 -5.16
C ALA A 47 -0.45 10.84 -5.67
N LYS A 48 0.56 10.03 -5.33
CA LYS A 48 0.60 8.60 -5.67
C LYS A 48 -0.33 7.75 -4.79
N ALA A 49 -0.60 8.16 -3.56
CA ALA A 49 -1.48 7.43 -2.65
C ALA A 49 -2.98 7.71 -2.87
N VAL A 50 -3.33 8.84 -3.51
CA VAL A 50 -4.73 9.20 -3.80
C VAL A 50 -5.19 8.79 -5.21
N LYS A 51 -4.30 8.21 -6.01
CA LYS A 51 -4.55 7.82 -7.39
C LYS A 51 -4.99 6.36 -7.46
#